data_AF-A0A970JRB3-F1
#
_entry.id   AF-A0A970JRB3-F1
#
_cell.length_a   1.000
_cell.length_b   1.000
_cell.length_c   1.000
_cell.angle_alpha   90.00
_cell.angle_beta   90.00
_cell.angle_gamma   90.00
#
_symmetry.space_group_name_H-M   'P 1'
#
loop_
_entity.id
_entity.type
_entity.pdbx_description
1 polymer ?
#
loop_
_entity_poly.entity_id
_entity_poly.type
_entity_poly.pdbx_seq_one_letter_code
_entity_poly.pdbx_strand_id
1 'polypeptide(L)'
;MDTKEFIEKSTRQIEQMSPKEIKETLLNLVRLTPKSERFKIFQILDGQNESKFSTASYFQNWFEKISLLDIHFEAEYFEIYDSSPWASEGNYVFQDPHGIREKIIEILEFAKICLYQKEYILAFELYLECCAFPFQIFDVDSETVMEFDLEALVAQEALTVDLSDIASHLLYATYQTTLPQKRVATFVRYFSQWDMCQKISLNDVFSVGPEHLPDSSLFLQEWLLFFEEDTSLFGQKLYKEALQIPNVFESASDLFSLAKKVGAKQPESFLVCLE
;
A
#
# COMPACT_ATOMS: atom_id res chain seq x y z
N MET A 1 -8.64 17.34 9.38
CA MET A 1 -7.31 17.66 8.82
C MET A 1 -6.77 16.34 8.35
N ASP A 2 -6.59 16.20 7.05
CA ASP A 2 -6.00 15.00 6.47
C ASP A 2 -4.51 14.89 6.87
N THR A 3 -3.96 13.68 6.85
CA THR A 3 -2.57 13.38 7.24
C THR A 3 -1.57 14.21 6.46
N LYS A 4 -1.78 14.38 5.15
CA LYS A 4 -0.89 15.15 4.30
C LYS A 4 -0.93 16.65 4.60
N GLU A 5 -2.14 17.19 4.76
CA GLU A 5 -2.36 18.59 5.17
C GLU A 5 -1.69 18.88 6.52
N PHE A 6 -1.77 17.94 7.46
CA PHE A 6 -1.10 18.03 8.75
C PHE A 6 0.43 18.08 8.60
N ILE A 7 1.01 17.18 7.81
CA ILE A 7 2.46 17.11 7.58
C ILE A 7 2.96 18.39 6.92
N GLU A 8 2.28 18.89 5.89
CA GLU A 8 2.66 20.12 5.18
C GLU A 8 2.64 21.35 6.11
N LYS A 9 1.54 21.54 6.85
CA LYS A 9 1.41 22.68 7.79
C LYS A 9 2.45 22.61 8.90
N SER A 10 2.68 21.41 9.45
CA SER A 10 3.66 21.20 10.51
C SER A 10 5.08 21.45 9.99
N THR A 11 5.42 20.97 8.79
CA THR A 11 6.73 21.17 8.17
C THR A 11 7.01 22.65 7.95
N ARG A 12 6.06 23.40 7.35
CA ARG A 12 6.21 24.85 7.14
C ARG A 12 6.41 25.62 8.45
N GLN A 13 5.72 25.22 9.53
CA GLN A 13 5.91 25.83 10.84
C GLN A 13 7.30 25.52 11.40
N ILE A 14 7.74 24.26 11.32
CA ILE A 14 9.06 23.83 11.80
C ILE A 14 10.19 24.54 11.04
N GLU A 15 10.07 24.69 9.71
CA GLU A 15 11.04 25.38 8.86
C GLU A 15 11.20 26.87 9.20
N GLN A 16 10.18 27.49 9.79
CA GLN A 16 10.20 28.89 10.23
C GLN A 16 10.73 29.07 11.66
N MET A 17 10.86 27.98 12.43
CA MET A 17 11.33 28.01 13.82
C MET A 17 12.85 28.13 13.90
N SER A 18 13.32 28.88 14.90
CA SER A 18 14.72 28.84 15.31
C SER A 18 15.07 27.48 15.94
N PRO A 19 16.36 27.08 15.95
CA PRO A 19 16.79 25.84 16.60
C PRO A 19 16.36 25.71 18.06
N LYS A 20 16.23 26.83 18.78
CA LYS A 20 15.75 26.87 20.17
C LYS A 20 14.26 26.54 20.26
N GLU A 21 13.46 27.09 19.36
CA GLU A 21 12.01 26.83 19.28
C GLU A 21 11.74 25.39 18.85
N ILE A 22 12.52 24.84 17.92
CA ILE A 22 12.45 23.41 17.53
C ILE A 22 12.70 22.53 18.76
N LYS A 23 13.77 22.80 19.50
CA LYS A 23 14.11 22.03 20.72
C LYS A 23 13.00 22.09 21.76
N GLU A 24 12.44 23.26 22.03
CA GLU A 24 11.36 23.40 23.02
C GLU A 24 10.08 22.71 22.54
N THR A 25 9.76 22.80 21.25
CA THR A 25 8.61 22.11 20.64
C THR A 25 8.76 20.59 20.74
N LEU A 26 9.95 20.05 20.44
CA LEU A 26 10.24 18.63 20.59
C LEU A 26 10.09 18.16 22.04
N LEU A 27 10.62 18.91 23.01
CA LEU A 27 10.47 18.60 24.42
C LEU A 27 9.00 18.62 24.86
N ASN A 28 8.21 19.56 24.36
CA ASN A 28 6.78 19.64 24.64
C ASN A 28 6.02 18.48 24.01
N LEU A 29 6.36 18.07 22.79
CA LEU A 29 5.81 16.86 22.17
C LEU A 29 6.06 15.64 23.06
N VAL A 30 7.30 15.41 23.50
CA VAL A 30 7.68 14.30 24.39
C VAL A 30 6.89 14.34 25.72
N ARG A 31 6.69 15.52 26.31
CA ARG A 31 5.92 15.70 27.55
C ARG A 31 4.44 15.37 27.38
N LEU A 32 3.87 15.68 26.21
CA LEU A 32 2.46 15.49 25.89
C LEU A 32 2.15 14.10 25.31
N THR A 33 3.16 13.32 24.90
CA THR A 33 2.97 11.99 24.33
C THR A 33 2.26 11.03 25.32
N PRO A 34 1.12 10.42 24.93
CA PRO A 34 0.44 9.38 25.70
C PRO A 34 1.37 8.21 26.00
N LYS A 35 1.17 7.54 27.14
CA LYS A 35 2.05 6.45 27.59
C LYS A 35 2.20 5.33 26.53
N SER A 36 1.15 5.05 25.76
CA SER A 36 1.15 4.06 24.67
C SER A 36 2.11 4.38 23.53
N GLU A 37 2.36 5.67 23.25
CA GLU A 37 3.14 6.11 22.08
C GLU A 37 4.59 6.49 22.44
N ARG A 38 4.95 6.47 23.73
CA ARG A 38 6.29 6.92 24.19
C ARG A 38 7.43 6.08 23.64
N PHE A 39 7.20 4.78 23.42
CA PHE A 39 8.21 3.89 22.86
C PHE A 39 8.58 4.29 21.43
N LYS A 40 7.58 4.63 20.60
CA LYS A 40 7.79 5.11 19.22
C LYS A 40 8.61 6.40 19.19
N ILE A 41 8.32 7.33 20.10
CA ILE A 41 9.11 8.58 20.23
C ILE A 41 10.57 8.29 20.61
N PHE A 42 10.79 7.32 21.49
CA PHE A 42 12.15 6.93 21.88
C PHE A 42 12.93 6.36 20.69
N GLN A 43 12.30 5.49 19.88
CA GLN A 43 12.90 4.94 18.65
C GLN A 43 13.27 6.04 17.64
N ILE A 44 12.41 7.06 17.47
CA ILE A 44 12.70 8.19 16.58
C ILE A 44 13.93 8.98 17.07
N LEU A 45 14.02 9.24 18.38
CA LEU A 45 15.12 10.01 18.97
C LEU A 45 16.46 9.27 18.94
N ASP A 46 16.44 7.94 19.03
CA ASP A 46 17.66 7.12 19.00
C ASP A 46 18.32 7.15 17.61
N GLY A 47 17.59 7.54 16.55
CA GLY A 47 18.16 7.92 15.26
C GLY A 47 18.97 6.83 14.54
N GLN A 48 18.82 5.57 14.94
CA GLN A 48 19.75 4.53 14.52
C GLN A 48 19.41 3.98 13.14
N ASN A 49 19.99 4.57 12.09
CA ASN A 49 19.96 4.00 10.75
C ASN A 49 20.60 2.60 10.70
N GLU A 50 21.62 2.31 11.52
CA GLU A 50 22.17 0.94 11.67
C GLU A 50 21.14 -0.06 12.22
N SER A 51 20.21 0.41 13.07
CA SER A 51 19.11 -0.45 13.57
C SER A 51 18.09 -0.78 12.49
N LYS A 52 17.91 0.07 11.48
CA LYS A 52 16.93 -0.17 10.41
C LYS A 52 17.36 -1.29 9.47
N PHE A 53 18.62 -1.27 9.04
CA PHE A 53 19.17 -2.33 8.18
C PHE A 53 19.21 -3.67 8.92
N SER A 54 19.60 -3.68 10.21
CA SER A 54 19.55 -4.90 11.00
C SER A 54 18.12 -5.41 11.22
N THR A 55 17.14 -4.51 11.34
CA THR A 55 15.71 -4.85 11.41
C THR A 55 15.20 -5.42 10.08
N ALA A 56 15.57 -4.84 8.95
CA ALA A 56 15.22 -5.36 7.62
C ALA A 56 15.80 -6.76 7.38
N SER A 57 17.08 -6.97 7.69
CA SER A 57 17.71 -8.30 7.64
C SER A 57 17.08 -9.29 8.62
N TYR A 58 16.63 -8.83 9.79
CA TYR A 58 15.88 -9.66 10.73
C TYR A 58 14.56 -10.15 10.13
N PHE A 59 13.83 -9.30 9.41
CA PHE A 59 12.61 -9.69 8.70
C PHE A 59 12.86 -10.63 7.53
N GLN A 60 13.93 -10.42 6.76
CA GLN A 60 14.33 -11.34 5.68
C GLN A 60 14.61 -12.76 6.21
N ASN A 61 15.35 -12.88 7.31
CA ASN A 61 15.58 -14.17 7.97
C ASN A 61 14.28 -14.86 8.44
N TRP A 62 13.23 -14.07 8.65
CA TRP A 62 11.94 -14.59 9.10
C TRP A 62 11.11 -15.12 7.92
N PHE A 63 11.12 -14.43 6.79
CA PHE A 63 10.58 -14.97 5.53
C PHE A 63 11.27 -16.28 5.13
N GLU A 64 12.60 -16.36 5.28
CA GLU A 64 13.33 -17.60 5.02
C GLU A 64 12.85 -18.77 5.90
N LYS A 65 12.59 -18.52 7.19
CA LYS A 65 12.03 -19.54 8.09
C LYS A 65 10.64 -20.00 7.66
N ILE A 66 9.79 -19.09 7.19
CA ILE A 66 8.49 -19.49 6.64
C ILE A 66 8.68 -20.36 5.41
N SER A 67 9.53 -19.95 4.46
CA SER A 67 9.79 -20.72 3.22
C SER A 67 10.37 -22.12 3.49
N LEU A 68 11.10 -22.29 4.58
CA LEU A 68 11.66 -23.58 5.02
C LEU A 68 10.67 -24.43 5.82
N LEU A 69 9.44 -23.96 6.05
CA LEU A 69 8.43 -24.55 6.94
C LEU A 69 8.87 -24.66 8.41
N ASP A 70 9.96 -23.99 8.80
CA ASP A 70 10.39 -23.92 10.20
C ASP A 70 9.32 -23.24 11.09
N ILE A 71 8.55 -22.34 10.47
CA ILE A 71 7.35 -21.71 11.03
C ILE A 71 6.27 -21.68 9.94
N HIS A 72 5.02 -21.92 10.30
CA HIS A 72 3.90 -21.96 9.37
C HIS A 72 2.57 -21.61 10.07
N PHE A 73 1.55 -21.28 9.28
CA PHE A 73 0.18 -21.33 9.79
C PHE A 73 -0.31 -22.77 9.80
N GLU A 74 -1.23 -23.10 10.70
CA GLU A 74 -1.93 -24.39 10.70
C GLU A 74 -3.38 -24.17 10.24
N ALA A 75 -3.91 -25.11 9.45
CA ALA A 75 -5.30 -25.12 9.04
C ALA A 75 -5.95 -26.45 9.42
N GLU A 76 -7.13 -26.38 10.04
CA GLU A 76 -7.95 -27.55 10.37
C GLU A 76 -9.29 -27.41 9.66
N TYR A 77 -9.70 -28.46 8.94
CA TYR A 77 -10.97 -28.53 8.25
C TYR A 77 -12.05 -29.09 9.17
N PHE A 78 -13.20 -28.44 9.22
CA PHE A 78 -14.37 -28.95 9.94
C PHE A 78 -15.63 -28.83 9.11
N GLU A 79 -16.49 -29.84 9.22
CA GLU A 79 -17.78 -29.87 8.55
C GLU A 79 -18.83 -29.18 9.41
N ILE A 80 -19.48 -28.15 8.87
CA ILE A 80 -20.69 -27.59 9.49
C ILE A 80 -21.88 -28.37 8.95
N TYR A 81 -22.43 -29.24 9.79
CA TYR A 81 -23.72 -29.87 9.51
C TYR A 81 -24.83 -28.88 9.82
N ASP A 82 -25.24 -28.10 8.82
CA ASP A 82 -26.51 -27.41 8.90
C ASP A 82 -27.66 -28.43 8.78
N SER A 83 -28.89 -28.06 9.14
CA SER A 83 -30.04 -28.97 9.31
C SER A 83 -30.40 -29.94 8.15
N SER A 84 -29.72 -29.83 7.00
CA SER A 84 -29.79 -30.76 5.87
C SER A 84 -28.54 -31.66 5.79
N PRO A 85 -28.68 -33.00 5.91
CA PRO A 85 -27.58 -33.97 5.80
C PRO A 85 -26.80 -33.97 4.48
N TRP A 86 -27.23 -33.16 3.50
CA TRP A 86 -26.66 -33.08 2.15
C TRP A 86 -26.09 -31.68 1.84
N ALA A 87 -26.10 -30.77 2.81
CA ALA A 87 -25.59 -29.39 2.67
C ALA A 87 -24.40 -29.16 3.62
N SER A 88 -23.46 -30.12 3.69
CA SER A 88 -22.23 -29.91 4.44
C SER A 88 -21.40 -28.84 3.73
N GLU A 89 -21.35 -27.64 4.32
CA GLU A 89 -20.37 -26.63 3.96
C GLU A 89 -19.15 -26.82 4.89
N GLY A 90 -18.03 -27.20 4.28
CA GLY A 90 -16.75 -27.31 4.96
C GLY A 90 -16.12 -25.95 5.19
N ASN A 91 -15.53 -25.74 6.35
CA ASN A 91 -14.80 -24.52 6.68
C ASN A 91 -13.43 -24.86 7.25
N TYR A 92 -12.47 -23.97 7.03
CA TYR A 92 -11.14 -24.07 7.63
C TYR A 92 -11.05 -23.12 8.83
N VAL A 93 -10.46 -23.58 9.94
CA VAL A 93 -9.97 -22.72 11.01
C VAL A 93 -8.47 -22.56 10.85
N PHE A 94 -8.01 -21.31 10.79
CA PHE A 94 -6.59 -20.99 10.70
C PHE A 94 -6.04 -20.67 12.08
N GLN A 95 -5.02 -21.41 12.51
CA GLN A 95 -4.28 -21.20 13.74
C GLN A 95 -2.89 -20.63 13.43
N ASP A 96 -2.36 -19.85 14.37
CA ASP A 96 -1.04 -19.24 14.28
C ASP A 96 -0.19 -19.59 15.51
N PRO A 97 0.35 -20.82 15.58
CA PRO A 97 1.15 -21.27 16.71
C PRO A 97 2.51 -20.55 16.81
N HIS A 98 2.96 -19.91 15.73
CA HIS A 98 4.30 -19.31 15.62
C HIS A 98 4.31 -17.77 15.69
N GLY A 99 3.15 -17.12 15.84
CA GLY A 99 3.02 -15.67 15.92
C GLY A 99 3.36 -14.95 14.61
N ILE A 100 3.01 -15.58 13.48
CA ILE A 100 3.20 -15.04 12.13
C ILE A 100 2.35 -13.81 11.88
N ARG A 101 1.13 -13.74 12.42
CA ARG A 101 0.24 -12.59 12.29
C ARG A 101 0.88 -11.34 12.87
N GLU A 102 1.38 -11.40 14.10
CA GLU A 102 2.01 -10.26 14.76
C GLU A 102 3.26 -9.81 14.01
N LYS A 103 4.01 -10.75 13.42
CA LYS A 103 5.22 -10.45 12.65
C LYS A 103 4.92 -9.76 11.33
N ILE A 104 3.91 -10.21 10.59
CA ILE A 104 3.47 -9.54 9.37
C ILE A 104 3.04 -8.10 9.70
N ILE A 105 2.27 -7.91 10.78
CA ILE A 105 1.85 -6.58 11.22
C ILE A 105 3.07 -5.71 11.57
N GLU A 106 4.04 -6.25 12.31
CA GLU A 106 5.27 -5.54 12.66
C GLU A 106 6.07 -5.10 11.42
N ILE A 107 6.18 -5.95 10.40
CA ILE A 107 6.86 -5.64 9.13
C ILE A 107 6.14 -4.51 8.40
N LEU A 108 4.82 -4.58 8.27
CA LEU A 108 4.01 -3.57 7.58
C LEU A 108 4.04 -2.22 8.32
N GLU A 109 3.98 -2.24 9.65
CA GLU A 109 4.14 -1.02 10.47
C GLU A 109 5.53 -0.40 10.31
N PHE A 110 6.57 -1.23 10.28
CA PHE A 110 7.94 -0.76 10.04
C PHE A 110 8.11 -0.18 8.63
N ALA A 111 7.55 -0.82 7.60
CA ALA A 111 7.53 -0.32 6.23
C ALA A 111 6.83 1.05 6.13
N LYS A 112 5.72 1.22 6.86
CA LYS A 112 5.04 2.53 7.00
C LYS A 112 5.95 3.58 7.64
N ILE A 113 6.65 3.24 8.73
CA ILE A 113 7.61 4.15 9.36
C ILE A 113 8.70 4.57 8.37
N CYS A 114 9.28 3.62 7.62
CA CYS A 114 10.26 3.91 6.59
C CYS A 114 9.72 4.87 5.52
N LEU A 115 8.49 4.65 5.05
CA LEU A 115 7.83 5.50 4.05
C LEU A 115 7.70 6.95 4.53
N TYR A 116 7.21 7.16 5.76
CA TYR A 116 7.06 8.51 6.32
C TYR A 116 8.40 9.17 6.69
N GLN A 117 9.46 8.39 6.87
CA GLN A 117 10.83 8.88 7.03
C GLN A 117 11.57 9.10 5.70
N LYS A 118 10.87 8.95 4.56
CA LYS A 118 11.41 9.08 3.19
C LYS A 118 12.42 8.01 2.79
N GLU A 119 12.46 6.89 3.50
CA GLU A 119 13.26 5.70 3.16
C GLU A 119 12.48 4.83 2.15
N TYR A 120 12.21 5.39 0.96
CA TYR A 120 11.26 4.80 0.02
C TYR A 120 11.68 3.46 -0.55
N ILE A 121 12.98 3.24 -0.76
CA ILE A 121 13.50 1.97 -1.29
C ILE A 121 13.21 0.85 -0.30
N LEU A 122 13.57 1.05 0.97
CA LEU A 122 13.35 0.05 2.01
C LEU A 122 11.85 -0.19 2.26
N ALA A 123 11.05 0.87 2.29
CA ALA A 123 9.59 0.72 2.41
C ALA A 123 8.99 -0.08 1.24
N PHE A 124 9.42 0.23 0.02
CA PHE A 124 8.98 -0.48 -1.19
C PHE A 124 9.36 -1.95 -1.13
N GLU A 125 10.61 -2.29 -0.79
CA GLU A 125 11.09 -3.66 -0.69
C GLU A 125 10.27 -4.48 0.31
N LEU A 126 10.04 -3.94 1.51
CA LEU A 126 9.28 -4.62 2.55
C LEU A 126 7.81 -4.83 2.18
N TYR A 127 7.14 -3.80 1.64
CA TYR A 127 5.76 -3.95 1.19
C TYR A 127 5.65 -4.95 0.05
N LEU A 128 6.56 -4.87 -0.93
CA LEU A 128 6.56 -5.78 -2.07
C LEU A 128 6.80 -7.22 -1.63
N GLU A 129 7.77 -7.45 -0.73
CA GLU A 129 8.07 -8.76 -0.17
C GLU A 129 6.83 -9.31 0.54
N CYS A 130 6.24 -8.58 1.49
CA CYS A 130 5.01 -9.00 2.18
C CYS A 130 3.86 -9.35 1.22
N CYS A 131 3.64 -8.56 0.17
CA CYS A 131 2.50 -8.75 -0.74
C CYS A 131 2.72 -9.90 -1.74
N ALA A 132 3.97 -10.13 -2.15
CA ALA A 132 4.34 -11.15 -3.13
C ALA A 132 4.74 -12.48 -2.49
N PHE A 133 4.94 -12.53 -1.17
CA PHE A 133 5.42 -13.72 -0.48
C PHE A 133 4.34 -14.81 -0.43
N PRO A 134 4.65 -16.06 -0.85
CA PRO A 134 3.73 -17.18 -0.72
C PRO A 134 3.81 -17.75 0.69
N PHE A 135 2.89 -17.33 1.57
CA PHE A 135 2.79 -17.84 2.93
C PHE A 135 2.33 -19.30 2.91
N GLN A 136 3.08 -20.15 3.61
CA GLN A 136 2.80 -21.57 3.69
C GLN A 136 1.88 -21.88 4.87
N ILE A 137 0.82 -22.64 4.60
CA ILE A 137 -0.16 -23.09 5.58
C ILE A 137 -0.17 -24.63 5.56
N PHE A 138 0.10 -25.23 6.71
CA PHE A 138 0.04 -26.67 6.89
C PHE A 138 -1.40 -27.10 7.23
N ASP A 139 -2.01 -27.90 6.36
CA ASP A 139 -3.30 -28.53 6.60
C ASP A 139 -3.08 -29.80 7.44
N VAL A 140 -3.60 -29.78 8.67
CA VAL A 140 -3.42 -30.85 9.65
C VAL A 140 -4.16 -32.12 9.24
N ASP A 141 -5.32 -32.00 8.59
CA ASP A 141 -6.16 -33.14 8.24
C ASP A 141 -5.66 -33.87 6.99
N SER A 142 -5.22 -33.10 5.99
CA SER A 142 -4.70 -33.67 4.75
C SER A 142 -3.19 -33.94 4.77
N GLU A 143 -2.47 -33.45 5.78
CA GLU A 143 -1.01 -33.45 5.86
C GLU A 143 -0.35 -32.81 4.63
N THR A 144 -0.97 -31.75 4.10
CA THR A 144 -0.49 -31.03 2.90
C THR A 144 -0.18 -29.57 3.20
N VAL A 145 0.60 -28.93 2.31
CA VAL A 145 0.92 -27.51 2.41
C VAL A 145 0.15 -26.76 1.33
N MET A 146 -0.56 -25.72 1.74
CA MET A 146 -1.20 -24.75 0.88
C MET A 146 -0.38 -23.45 0.85
N GLU A 147 -0.46 -22.73 -0.27
CA GLU A 147 0.20 -21.43 -0.43
C GLU A 147 -0.83 -20.32 -0.55
N PHE A 148 -0.66 -19.29 0.26
CA PHE A 148 -1.54 -18.13 0.35
C PHE A 148 -0.73 -16.86 0.16
N ASP A 149 -1.21 -15.94 -0.66
CA ASP A 149 -0.70 -14.57 -0.66
C ASP A 149 -1.35 -13.76 0.49
N LEU A 150 -0.91 -12.51 0.65
CA LEU A 150 -1.41 -11.63 1.69
C LEU A 150 -2.94 -11.40 1.59
N GLU A 151 -3.47 -11.30 0.37
CA GLU A 151 -4.91 -11.07 0.16
C GLU A 151 -5.73 -12.30 0.55
N ALA A 152 -5.24 -13.49 0.20
CA ALA A 152 -5.85 -14.76 0.56
C ALA A 152 -5.84 -14.95 2.08
N LEU A 153 -4.75 -14.60 2.79
CA LEU A 153 -4.71 -14.64 4.26
C LEU A 153 -5.78 -13.75 4.89
N VAL A 154 -6.01 -12.55 4.34
CA VAL A 154 -7.06 -11.65 4.83
C VAL A 154 -8.45 -12.17 4.49
N ALA A 155 -8.65 -12.70 3.28
CA ALA A 155 -9.93 -13.26 2.84
C ALA A 155 -10.37 -14.48 3.66
N GLN A 156 -9.42 -15.24 4.19
CA GLN A 156 -9.68 -16.38 5.09
C GLN A 156 -9.74 -16.01 6.58
N GLU A 157 -9.70 -14.71 6.92
CA GLU A 157 -9.67 -14.23 8.31
C GLU A 157 -8.43 -14.74 9.11
N ALA A 158 -7.42 -15.26 8.42
CA ALA A 158 -6.13 -15.65 8.99
C ALA A 158 -5.26 -14.44 9.33
N LEU A 159 -5.52 -13.28 8.74
CA LEU A 159 -4.85 -12.02 9.05
C LEU A 159 -5.86 -10.86 9.01
N THR A 160 -5.75 -9.92 9.95
CA THR A 160 -6.59 -8.71 9.97
C THR A 160 -5.72 -7.48 9.76
N VAL A 161 -5.65 -7.01 8.52
CA VAL A 161 -4.93 -5.78 8.14
C VAL A 161 -5.74 -4.96 7.13
N ASP A 162 -5.45 -3.67 7.04
CA ASP A 162 -6.07 -2.79 6.05
C ASP A 162 -5.32 -2.90 4.71
N LEU A 163 -5.83 -3.74 3.81
CA LEU A 163 -5.28 -3.92 2.46
C LEU A 163 -5.28 -2.63 1.64
N SER A 164 -6.21 -1.70 1.90
CA SER A 164 -6.25 -0.42 1.19
C SER A 164 -5.10 0.51 1.65
N ASP A 165 -4.82 0.55 2.96
CA ASP A 165 -3.65 1.25 3.51
C ASP A 165 -2.35 0.65 2.94
N ILE A 166 -2.24 -0.68 2.88
CA ILE A 166 -1.04 -1.36 2.33
C ILE A 166 -0.86 -1.06 0.84
N ALA A 167 -1.91 -1.22 0.04
CA ALA A 167 -1.85 -1.01 -1.41
C ALA A 167 -1.49 0.44 -1.76
N SER A 168 -2.09 1.43 -1.07
CA SER A 168 -1.78 2.84 -1.29
C SER A 168 -0.34 3.21 -0.90
N HIS A 169 0.17 2.68 0.22
CA HIS A 169 1.58 2.84 0.62
C HIS A 169 2.56 2.17 -0.35
N LEU A 170 2.26 0.94 -0.81
CA LEU A 170 3.07 0.24 -1.81
C LEU A 170 3.14 1.04 -3.12
N LEU A 171 1.99 1.52 -3.62
CA LEU A 171 1.92 2.31 -4.85
C LEU A 171 2.64 3.65 -4.71
N TYR A 172 2.51 4.33 -3.56
CA TYR A 172 3.24 5.56 -3.27
C TYR A 172 4.76 5.33 -3.25
N ALA A 173 5.23 4.31 -2.53
CA ALA A 173 6.65 3.97 -2.49
C ALA A 173 7.17 3.57 -3.88
N THR A 174 6.38 2.81 -4.64
CA THR A 174 6.67 2.44 -6.04
C THR A 174 6.85 3.67 -6.91
N TYR A 175 6.00 4.67 -6.77
CA TYR A 175 6.12 5.92 -7.53
C TYR A 175 7.45 6.62 -7.24
N GLN A 176 7.82 6.71 -5.96
CA GLN A 176 9.02 7.39 -5.51
C GLN A 176 10.31 6.66 -5.91
N THR A 177 10.29 5.33 -6.03
CA THR A 177 11.47 4.51 -6.34
C THR A 177 11.61 4.19 -7.83
N THR A 178 10.50 4.17 -8.58
CA THR A 178 10.50 3.76 -9.99
C THR A 178 10.88 4.93 -10.91
N LEU A 179 11.75 4.66 -11.88
CA LEU A 179 12.11 5.60 -12.93
C LEU A 179 10.86 6.09 -13.69
N PRO A 180 10.74 7.39 -14.01
CA PRO A 180 9.54 7.96 -14.62
C PRO A 180 8.99 7.14 -15.80
N GLN A 181 9.86 6.73 -16.73
CA GLN A 181 9.49 6.02 -17.96
C GLN A 181 8.92 4.60 -17.72
N LYS A 182 9.08 4.05 -16.50
CA LYS A 182 8.59 2.73 -16.13
C LYS A 182 7.37 2.79 -15.19
N ARG A 183 7.03 3.96 -14.65
CA ARG A 183 6.00 4.09 -13.59
C ARG A 183 4.65 3.55 -14.04
N VAL A 184 4.17 3.99 -15.21
CA VAL A 184 2.86 3.56 -15.74
C VAL A 184 2.81 2.04 -15.88
N ALA A 185 3.78 1.44 -16.58
CA ALA A 185 3.82 -0.01 -16.77
C ALA A 185 3.88 -0.80 -15.44
N THR A 186 4.66 -0.33 -14.46
CA THR A 186 4.74 -0.96 -13.14
C THR A 186 3.41 -0.86 -12.38
N PHE A 187 2.76 0.30 -12.40
CA PHE A 187 1.46 0.48 -11.77
C PHE A 187 0.42 -0.44 -12.40
N VAL A 188 0.31 -0.45 -13.74
CA VAL A 188 -0.63 -1.31 -14.46
C VAL A 188 -0.42 -2.79 -14.12
N ARG A 189 0.83 -3.24 -14.00
CA ARG A 189 1.14 -4.59 -13.52
C ARG A 189 0.53 -4.85 -12.14
N TYR A 190 0.70 -3.95 -11.17
CA TYR A 190 0.17 -4.14 -9.82
C TYR A 190 -1.35 -4.08 -9.76
N PHE A 191 -1.98 -3.15 -10.50
CA PHE A 191 -3.43 -3.14 -10.67
C PHE A 191 -3.96 -4.42 -11.35
N SER A 192 -3.15 -5.10 -12.15
CA SER A 192 -3.57 -6.35 -12.81
C SER A 192 -3.30 -7.59 -11.94
N GLN A 193 -2.32 -7.52 -11.05
CA GLN A 193 -1.84 -8.66 -10.27
C GLN A 193 -2.57 -8.80 -8.93
N TRP A 194 -2.90 -7.68 -8.28
CA TRP A 194 -3.47 -7.68 -6.91
C TRP A 194 -4.82 -6.98 -6.87
N ASP A 195 -5.81 -7.63 -6.26
CA ASP A 195 -7.18 -7.13 -6.15
C ASP A 195 -7.25 -5.91 -5.21
N MET A 196 -6.40 -5.86 -4.20
CA MET A 196 -6.25 -4.73 -3.29
C MET A 196 -5.83 -3.47 -4.05
N CYS A 197 -4.97 -3.58 -5.06
CA CYS A 197 -4.58 -2.46 -5.89
C CYS A 197 -5.74 -1.98 -6.77
N GLN A 198 -6.58 -2.87 -7.30
CA GLN A 198 -7.75 -2.50 -8.13
C GLN A 198 -8.79 -1.64 -7.38
N LYS A 199 -8.78 -1.68 -6.05
CA LYS A 199 -9.66 -0.90 -5.18
C LYS A 199 -9.12 0.50 -4.86
N ILE A 200 -7.84 0.75 -5.15
CA ILE A 200 -7.18 2.03 -4.89
C ILE A 200 -7.31 2.96 -6.08
N SER A 201 -7.64 4.22 -5.83
CA SER A 201 -7.57 5.25 -6.84
C SER A 201 -6.19 5.92 -6.88
N LEU A 202 -5.79 6.46 -8.03
CA LEU A 202 -4.62 7.31 -8.19
C LEU A 202 -4.67 8.52 -7.25
N ASN A 203 -5.86 9.05 -6.97
CA ASN A 203 -6.03 10.13 -5.99
C ASN A 203 -5.67 9.68 -4.57
N ASP A 204 -6.03 8.45 -4.19
CA ASP A 204 -5.62 7.89 -2.89
C ASP A 204 -4.10 7.81 -2.80
N VAL A 205 -3.44 7.31 -3.86
CA VAL A 205 -1.97 7.29 -3.93
C VAL A 205 -1.38 8.70 -3.79
N PHE A 206 -1.99 9.70 -4.41
CA PHE A 206 -1.51 11.09 -4.36
C PHE A 206 -1.75 11.76 -3.00
N SER A 207 -2.69 11.24 -2.21
CA SER A 207 -3.00 11.74 -0.86
C SER A 207 -2.13 11.14 0.24
N VAL A 208 -1.51 9.98 -0.01
CA VAL A 208 -0.66 9.28 0.96
C VAL A 208 0.77 9.84 0.98
N GLY A 209 1.47 9.61 2.08
CA GLY A 209 2.90 9.87 2.24
C GLY A 209 3.26 11.28 2.72
N PRO A 210 4.55 11.51 3.03
CA PRO A 210 4.99 12.76 3.66
C PRO A 210 5.16 13.92 2.68
N GLU A 211 5.14 13.67 1.36
CA GLU A 211 5.38 14.72 0.35
C GLU A 211 4.52 14.55 -0.91
N HIS A 212 4.52 15.58 -1.76
CA HIS A 212 3.89 15.50 -3.07
C HIS A 212 4.70 14.63 -4.01
N LEU A 213 4.00 13.89 -4.86
CA LEU A 213 4.64 13.09 -5.89
C LEU A 213 5.23 13.98 -6.99
N PRO A 214 6.53 13.86 -7.29
CA PRO A 214 7.19 14.66 -8.31
C PRO A 214 6.66 14.33 -9.70
N ASP A 215 6.52 15.34 -10.56
CA ASP A 215 6.10 15.19 -11.95
C ASP A 215 4.74 14.49 -12.13
N SER A 216 3.83 14.61 -11.16
CA SER A 216 2.52 13.97 -11.18
C SER A 216 1.68 14.33 -12.41
N SER A 217 1.72 15.59 -12.88
CA SER A 217 1.05 15.99 -14.13
C SER A 217 1.60 15.25 -15.36
N LEU A 218 2.93 15.06 -15.45
CA LEU A 218 3.55 14.33 -16.56
C LEU A 218 3.18 12.84 -16.49
N PHE A 219 3.22 12.25 -15.30
CA PHE A 219 2.79 10.86 -15.10
C PHE A 219 1.34 10.64 -15.53
N LEU A 220 0.42 11.54 -15.19
CA LEU A 220 -0.98 11.45 -15.60
C LEU A 220 -1.15 11.57 -17.13
N GLN A 221 -0.34 12.41 -17.79
CA GLN A 221 -0.34 12.48 -19.26
C GLN A 221 0.14 11.17 -19.90
N GLU A 222 1.23 10.60 -19.39
CA GLU A 222 1.74 9.30 -19.84
C GLU A 222 0.71 8.17 -19.58
N TRP A 223 0.02 8.21 -18.44
CA TRP A 223 -1.05 7.29 -18.08
C TRP A 223 -2.21 7.33 -19.07
N LEU A 224 -2.69 8.52 -19.41
CA LEU A 224 -3.77 8.70 -20.38
C LEU A 224 -3.34 8.24 -21.77
N LEU A 225 -2.11 8.55 -22.20
CA LEU A 225 -1.58 8.07 -23.48
C LEU A 225 -1.48 6.54 -23.54
N PHE A 226 -1.08 5.90 -22.43
CA PHE A 226 -0.97 4.44 -22.34
C PHE A 226 -2.32 3.75 -22.58
N PHE A 227 -3.40 4.32 -22.05
CA PHE A 227 -4.75 3.76 -22.16
C PHE A 227 -5.59 4.34 -23.30
N GLU A 228 -5.04 5.22 -24.15
CA GLU A 228 -5.78 5.93 -25.21
C GLU A 228 -6.48 4.98 -26.20
N GLU A 229 -5.84 3.85 -26.51
CA GLU A 229 -6.37 2.83 -27.43
C GLU A 229 -6.92 1.59 -26.72
N ASP A 230 -6.90 1.56 -25.38
CA ASP A 230 -7.38 0.41 -24.61
C ASP A 230 -8.91 0.40 -24.54
N THR A 231 -9.51 -0.66 -25.07
CA THR A 231 -10.97 -0.86 -25.09
C THR A 231 -11.45 -1.82 -24.02
N SER A 232 -10.56 -2.38 -23.19
CA SER A 232 -10.93 -3.22 -22.06
C SER A 232 -11.66 -2.42 -20.97
N LEU A 233 -12.56 -3.08 -20.23
CA LEU A 233 -13.26 -2.44 -19.10
C LEU A 233 -12.27 -1.93 -18.03
N PHE A 234 -11.18 -2.68 -17.84
CA PHE A 234 -10.11 -2.32 -16.91
C PHE A 234 -9.38 -1.04 -17.35
N GLY A 235 -8.92 -0.97 -18.60
CA GLY A 235 -8.27 0.22 -19.13
C GLY A 235 -9.19 1.44 -19.15
N GLN A 236 -10.46 1.26 -19.51
CA GLN A 236 -11.46 2.33 -19.46
C GLN A 236 -11.70 2.88 -18.05
N LYS A 237 -11.74 2.01 -17.03
CA LYS A 237 -11.86 2.43 -15.62
C LYS A 237 -10.67 3.31 -15.23
N LEU A 238 -9.45 2.82 -15.45
CA LEU A 238 -8.21 3.52 -15.09
C LEU A 238 -8.03 4.84 -15.87
N TYR A 239 -8.46 4.87 -17.12
CA TYR A 239 -8.48 6.08 -17.95
C TYR A 239 -9.43 7.14 -17.38
N LYS A 240 -10.68 6.74 -17.09
CA LYS A 240 -11.72 7.62 -16.56
C LYS A 240 -11.33 8.22 -15.21
N GLU A 241 -10.73 7.42 -14.34
CA GLU A 241 -10.29 7.86 -13.02
C GLU A 241 -9.20 8.93 -13.10
N ALA A 242 -8.21 8.75 -13.98
CA ALA A 242 -7.16 9.74 -14.20
C ALA A 242 -7.71 11.08 -14.72
N LEU A 243 -8.77 11.07 -15.53
CA LEU A 243 -9.44 12.30 -16.00
C LEU A 243 -10.10 13.11 -14.87
N GLN A 244 -10.49 12.46 -13.78
CA GLN A 244 -11.16 13.13 -12.65
C GLN A 244 -10.19 13.85 -11.71
N ILE A 245 -8.88 13.64 -11.87
CA ILE A 245 -7.88 14.27 -11.02
C ILE A 245 -7.69 15.73 -11.45
N PRO A 246 -7.85 16.71 -10.55
CA PRO A 246 -7.62 18.11 -10.89
C PRO A 246 -6.18 18.35 -11.36
N ASN A 247 -5.99 19.23 -12.34
CA ASN A 247 -4.69 19.66 -12.88
C ASN A 247 -3.89 18.61 -13.68
N VAL A 248 -4.55 17.60 -14.26
CA VAL A 248 -3.90 16.72 -15.26
C VAL A 248 -3.37 17.51 -16.46
N PHE A 249 -4.10 18.57 -16.84
CA PHE A 249 -3.75 19.48 -17.92
C PHE A 249 -3.66 20.91 -17.40
N GLU A 250 -2.54 21.59 -17.68
CA GLU A 250 -2.32 22.98 -17.28
C GLU A 250 -3.19 23.97 -18.09
N SER A 251 -3.70 23.55 -19.26
CA SER A 251 -4.54 24.39 -20.10
C SER A 251 -5.90 23.75 -20.44
N ALA A 252 -6.95 24.57 -20.40
CA ALA A 252 -8.29 24.19 -20.85
C ALA A 252 -8.33 23.78 -22.34
N SER A 253 -7.37 24.24 -23.13
CA SER A 253 -7.18 23.86 -24.54
C SER A 253 -6.78 22.39 -24.67
N ASP A 254 -5.84 21.93 -23.84
CA ASP A 254 -5.34 20.56 -23.88
C ASP A 254 -6.43 19.57 -23.44
N LEU A 255 -7.15 19.93 -22.37
CA LEU A 255 -8.34 19.23 -21.89
C LEU A 255 -9.42 19.11 -22.99
N PHE A 256 -9.73 20.21 -23.69
CA PHE A 256 -10.70 20.21 -24.79
C PHE A 256 -10.24 19.39 -26.00
N SER A 257 -8.94 19.44 -26.33
CA SER A 257 -8.38 18.66 -27.43
C SER A 257 -8.39 17.15 -27.14
N LEU A 258 -8.11 16.78 -25.89
CA LEU A 258 -8.21 15.40 -25.41
C LEU A 258 -9.67 14.96 -25.37
N ALA A 259 -10.57 15.75 -24.79
CA ALA A 259 -12.00 15.46 -24.76
C ALA A 259 -12.54 15.20 -26.18
N LYS A 260 -12.15 16.00 -27.17
CA LYS A 260 -12.58 15.78 -28.57
C LYS A 260 -12.05 14.47 -29.17
N LYS A 261 -10.83 14.07 -28.83
CA LYS A 261 -10.25 12.77 -29.26
C LYS A 261 -10.93 11.60 -28.55
N VAL A 262 -11.13 11.72 -27.24
CA VAL A 262 -11.74 10.70 -26.38
C VAL A 262 -13.20 10.50 -26.72
N GLY A 263 -13.99 11.57 -26.86
CA GLY A 263 -15.41 11.48 -27.18
C GLY A 263 -15.71 10.89 -28.56
N ALA A 264 -14.73 10.89 -29.47
CA ALA A 264 -14.85 10.18 -30.75
C ALA A 264 -14.71 8.65 -30.60
N LYS A 265 -14.09 8.16 -29.52
CA LYS A 265 -13.76 6.73 -29.32
C LYS A 265 -14.48 6.10 -28.12
N GLN A 266 -14.68 6.86 -27.05
CA GLN A 266 -15.33 6.48 -25.79
C GLN A 266 -16.29 7.60 -25.36
N PRO A 267 -17.55 7.58 -25.82
CA PRO A 267 -18.52 8.64 -25.56
C PRO A 267 -18.80 8.89 -24.08
N GLU A 268 -18.68 7.87 -23.22
CA GLU A 268 -18.93 8.00 -21.77
C GLU A 268 -17.81 8.76 -21.03
N SER A 269 -16.58 8.65 -21.50
CA SER A 269 -15.42 9.37 -20.96
C SER A 269 -15.41 10.85 -21.35
N PHE A 270 -16.16 11.23 -22.41
CA PHE A 270 -16.31 12.62 -22.85
C PHE A 270 -17.02 13.50 -21.82
N LEU A 271 -18.03 12.95 -21.14
CA LEU A 271 -18.83 13.68 -20.14
C LEU A 271 -17.97 14.06 -18.93
N VAL A 272 -17.03 13.19 -18.55
CA VAL A 272 -16.09 13.44 -17.43
C VAL A 272 -15.15 14.60 -17.73
N CYS A 273 -14.80 14.85 -19.00
CA CYS A 273 -13.96 15.98 -19.38
C CYS A 273 -14.72 17.33 -19.43
N LEU A 274 -16.05 17.33 -19.29
CA LEU A 274 -16.90 18.53 -19.39
C LEU A 274 -17.40 19.05 -18.04
N GLU A 275 -17.26 18.26 -16.97
CA GLU A 275 -17.57 18.63 -15.58
C GLU A 275 -16.39 19.33 -14.89
#